data_AF-A0A6B3N0X5-F1
#
_entry.id   AF-A0A6B3N0X5-F1
#
_cell.length_a   1.000
_cell.length_b   1.000
_cell.length_c   1.000
_cell.angle_alpha   90.00
_cell.angle_beta   90.00
_cell.angle_gamma   90.00
#
_symmetry.space_group_name_H-M   'P 1'
#
loop_
_entity.id
_entity.type
_entity.pdbx_description
1 polymer ?
#
loop_
_entity_poly.entity_id
_entity_poly.type
_entity_poly.pdbx_seq_one_letter_code
_entity_poly.pdbx_strand_id
1 'polypeptide(L)'
;MNNHQAEATQAEIMVVDDTPTNLQLLSSILIEEGYQVRSMIDGLLALESALSDPPDLILLDIIMPKIDGYEVCKQLKSNQKTQGVPVIFISALDETWDKVKAFAVGGADYITKPFQVEEVLARVENQLTLHKLQTQLIEQNQLLQQEIRDRISAQAALEALNQELETRIQARTVELRDYLEQLRNLESQLRQSLEREKEVSDLKSRIIFTISHEYRTPLMTILSSVELLEKYRHKFTDSQQLKHFWRIQAAVKHMTTLVNDLLFINQAEFDKLELKPVALNLVTFCQELFCPIKSSLGAKHRLIFSSERDWEPILGDPKILRQILTNIISNAIKYSPDGGTILVQLNGDEEKVILQIIDQGIGIPKEDQPKLFESFSRASNVGIIPGTGLGLSIVKSCVDSHGGKIHLESEVGVGTTFTITLPKNLPEEE
;
A
#
# COMPACT_ATOMS: atom_id res chain seq x y z
N MET A 1 -57.92 -11.15 -10.51
CA MET A 1 -59.23 -11.61 -10.01
C MET A 1 -59.45 -10.97 -8.65
N ASN A 2 -60.31 -9.96 -8.56
CA ASN A 2 -61.28 -9.84 -7.48
C ASN A 2 -62.29 -8.78 -7.86
N ASN A 3 -63.49 -9.29 -8.11
CA ASN A 3 -64.69 -8.58 -8.48
C ASN A 3 -65.24 -7.93 -7.22
N HIS A 4 -64.94 -6.65 -6.99
CA HIS A 4 -65.69 -5.83 -6.05
C HIS A 4 -66.65 -4.96 -6.87
N GLN A 5 -67.78 -5.55 -7.26
CA GLN A 5 -69.00 -4.76 -7.44
C GLN A 5 -69.35 -4.23 -6.04
N ALA A 6 -68.84 -3.05 -5.71
CA ALA A 6 -69.38 -2.27 -4.62
C ALA A 6 -70.85 -2.02 -4.96
N GLU A 7 -71.77 -2.46 -4.09
CA GLU A 7 -73.16 -2.02 -4.12
C GLU A 7 -73.14 -0.49 -4.22
N ALA A 8 -73.62 0.04 -5.35
CA ALA A 8 -73.79 1.47 -5.49
C ALA A 8 -74.87 1.87 -4.49
N THR A 9 -74.46 2.39 -3.33
CA THR A 9 -75.35 3.10 -2.42
C THR A 9 -76.13 4.11 -3.25
N GLN A 10 -77.45 3.91 -3.33
CA GLN A 10 -78.36 4.81 -4.04
C GLN A 10 -78.24 6.19 -3.40
N ALA A 11 -77.93 7.21 -4.21
CA ALA A 11 -77.73 8.56 -3.70
C ALA A 11 -79.01 9.06 -3.01
N GLU A 12 -78.86 9.71 -1.86
CA GLU A 12 -79.98 10.25 -1.10
C GLU A 12 -80.22 11.71 -1.49
N ILE A 13 -81.43 11.99 -2.01
CA ILE A 13 -81.85 13.30 -2.45
C ILE A 13 -82.90 13.82 -1.47
N MET A 14 -82.64 14.98 -0.89
CA MET A 14 -83.63 15.69 -0.09
C MET A 14 -84.46 16.61 -0.99
N VAL A 15 -85.78 16.49 -0.95
CA VAL A 15 -86.69 17.36 -1.69
C VAL A 15 -87.47 18.22 -0.69
N VAL A 16 -87.38 19.54 -0.86
CA VAL A 16 -87.97 20.53 0.05
C VAL A 16 -88.90 21.43 -0.75
N ASP A 17 -90.20 21.33 -0.50
CA ASP A 17 -91.24 22.16 -1.15
C ASP A 17 -92.46 22.20 -0.22
N ASP A 18 -93.06 23.38 -0.02
CA ASP A 18 -94.19 23.57 0.90
C ASP A 18 -95.51 23.00 0.34
N THR A 19 -95.54 22.67 -0.95
CA THR A 19 -96.68 22.17 -1.69
C THR A 19 -96.61 20.63 -1.77
N PRO A 20 -97.51 19.88 -1.09
CA PRO A 20 -97.45 18.42 -1.04
C PRO A 20 -97.51 17.73 -2.41
N THR A 21 -98.19 18.34 -3.39
CA THR A 21 -98.28 17.82 -4.77
C THR A 21 -96.94 17.84 -5.50
N ASN A 22 -96.12 18.88 -5.30
CA ASN A 22 -94.78 18.98 -5.90
C ASN A 22 -93.83 17.96 -5.27
N LEU A 23 -93.88 17.81 -3.93
CA LEU A 23 -93.12 16.79 -3.21
C LEU A 23 -93.45 15.38 -3.70
N GLN A 24 -94.74 15.05 -3.84
CA GLN A 24 -95.17 13.74 -4.35
C GLN A 24 -94.69 13.51 -5.77
N LEU A 25 -94.82 14.50 -6.66
CA LEU A 25 -94.38 14.38 -8.05
C LEU A 25 -92.86 14.18 -8.17
N LEU A 26 -92.06 15.06 -7.55
CA LEU A 26 -90.60 14.98 -7.57
C LEU A 26 -90.08 13.70 -6.90
N SER A 27 -90.70 13.30 -5.78
CA SER A 27 -90.32 12.06 -5.12
C SER A 27 -90.61 10.84 -5.98
N SER A 28 -91.77 10.77 -6.64
CA SER A 28 -92.09 9.66 -7.55
C SER A 28 -91.09 9.59 -8.71
N ILE A 29 -90.77 10.73 -9.34
CA ILE A 29 -89.78 10.79 -10.44
C ILE A 29 -88.42 10.26 -10.00
N LEU A 30 -87.92 10.71 -8.85
CA LEU A 30 -86.59 10.33 -8.35
C LEU A 30 -86.55 8.88 -7.83
N ILE A 31 -87.62 8.40 -7.19
CA ILE A 31 -87.72 7.02 -6.70
C ILE A 31 -87.80 6.04 -7.87
N GLU A 32 -88.51 6.37 -8.96
CA GLU A 32 -88.60 5.54 -10.16
C GLU A 32 -87.22 5.32 -10.82
N GLU A 33 -86.34 6.33 -10.75
CA GLU A 33 -84.93 6.24 -11.20
C GLU A 33 -83.98 5.63 -10.15
N GLY A 34 -84.50 5.18 -9.01
CA GLY A 34 -83.75 4.43 -8.00
C GLY A 34 -82.97 5.28 -7.01
N TYR A 35 -83.30 6.57 -6.85
CA TYR A 35 -82.75 7.40 -5.78
C TYR A 35 -83.49 7.19 -4.45
N GLN A 36 -82.79 7.35 -3.33
CA GLN A 36 -83.45 7.46 -2.03
C GLN A 36 -83.92 8.88 -1.83
N VAL A 37 -85.19 9.08 -1.45
CA VAL A 37 -85.76 10.43 -1.38
C VAL A 37 -86.24 10.75 0.02
N ARG A 38 -85.74 11.86 0.55
CA ARG A 38 -86.15 12.46 1.83
C ARG A 38 -87.00 13.70 1.56
N SER A 39 -88.32 13.60 1.69
CA SER A 39 -89.24 14.72 1.48
C SER A 39 -89.46 15.57 2.73
N MET A 40 -89.42 16.89 2.58
CA MET A 40 -89.63 17.86 3.67
C MET A 40 -90.56 18.99 3.20
N ILE A 41 -91.54 19.37 4.03
CA ILE A 41 -92.49 20.46 3.74
C ILE A 41 -92.07 21.82 4.31
N ASP A 42 -90.98 21.87 5.07
CA ASP A 42 -90.58 23.06 5.83
C ASP A 42 -89.06 23.23 5.78
N GLY A 43 -88.60 24.43 5.40
CA GLY A 43 -87.19 24.74 5.22
C GLY A 43 -86.35 24.69 6.51
N LEU A 44 -86.95 24.94 7.69
CA LEU A 44 -86.24 24.82 8.97
C LEU A 44 -86.00 23.36 9.32
N LEU A 45 -87.01 22.51 9.14
CA LEU A 45 -86.87 21.07 9.36
C LEU A 45 -85.89 20.45 8.35
N ALA A 46 -85.89 20.91 7.10
CA ALA A 46 -84.92 20.49 6.09
C ALA A 46 -83.48 20.85 6.49
N LEU A 47 -83.25 22.07 6.98
CA LEU A 47 -81.95 22.51 7.47
C LEU A 47 -81.48 21.66 8.66
N GLU A 48 -82.32 21.46 9.68
CA GLU A 48 -81.99 20.62 10.84
C GLU A 48 -81.65 19.19 10.43
N SER A 49 -82.44 18.61 9.52
CA SER A 49 -82.22 17.27 8.98
C SER A 49 -80.90 17.17 8.23
N ALA A 50 -80.61 18.12 7.32
CA ALA A 50 -79.37 18.13 6.53
C ALA A 50 -78.12 18.35 7.39
N LEU A 51 -78.23 19.11 8.48
CA LEU A 51 -77.13 19.32 9.42
C LEU A 51 -76.82 18.08 10.27
N SER A 52 -77.86 17.31 10.62
CA SER A 52 -77.72 16.06 11.35
C SER A 52 -77.16 14.95 10.45
N ASP A 53 -77.72 14.82 9.25
CA ASP A 53 -77.39 13.76 8.30
C ASP A 53 -77.47 14.33 6.86
N PRO A 54 -76.33 14.77 6.30
CA PRO A 54 -76.28 15.46 5.02
C PRO A 54 -76.67 14.55 3.83
N PRO A 55 -77.64 14.95 3.00
CA PRO A 55 -77.98 14.23 1.77
C PRO A 55 -76.91 14.45 0.68
N ASP A 56 -76.93 13.64 -0.37
CA ASP A 56 -76.04 13.77 -1.53
C ASP A 56 -76.44 14.94 -2.45
N LEU A 57 -77.71 15.35 -2.44
CA LEU A 57 -78.23 16.49 -3.18
C LEU A 57 -79.51 17.03 -2.55
N ILE A 58 -79.74 18.34 -2.65
CA ILE A 58 -80.98 18.98 -2.17
C ILE A 58 -81.70 19.65 -3.33
N LEU A 59 -82.95 19.26 -3.58
CA LEU A 59 -83.90 20.02 -4.38
C LEU A 59 -84.67 20.96 -3.45
N LEU A 60 -84.56 22.28 -3.66
CA LEU A 60 -85.03 23.28 -2.70
C LEU A 60 -85.92 24.32 -3.35
N ASP A 61 -87.20 24.35 -2.97
CA ASP A 61 -88.10 25.40 -3.41
C ASP A 61 -87.68 26.77 -2.88
N ILE A 62 -87.77 27.78 -3.73
CA ILE A 62 -87.37 29.14 -3.36
C ILE A 62 -88.40 29.79 -2.43
N ILE A 63 -89.69 29.61 -2.73
CA ILE A 63 -90.79 30.27 -2.03
C ILE A 63 -91.36 29.28 -1.02
N MET A 64 -91.07 29.50 0.27
CA MET A 64 -91.59 28.67 1.36
C MET A 64 -92.00 29.53 2.57
N PRO A 65 -92.93 29.05 3.42
CA PRO A 65 -93.31 29.74 4.65
C PRO A 65 -92.15 29.79 5.66
N LYS A 66 -92.12 30.85 6.48
CA LYS A 66 -91.15 31.12 7.57
C LYS A 66 -89.72 31.43 7.10
N ILE A 67 -89.10 30.58 6.29
CA ILE A 67 -87.75 30.76 5.75
C ILE A 67 -87.76 30.45 4.24
N ASP A 68 -87.19 31.35 3.45
CA ASP A 68 -87.10 31.15 1.99
C ASP A 68 -85.95 30.18 1.64
N GLY A 69 -86.00 29.60 0.44
CA GLY A 69 -84.97 28.65 -0.01
C GLY A 69 -83.58 29.28 -0.08
N TYR A 70 -83.48 30.59 -0.34
CA TYR A 70 -82.19 31.28 -0.39
C TYR A 70 -81.49 31.30 0.97
N GLU A 71 -82.23 31.60 2.03
CA GLU A 71 -81.70 31.64 3.39
C GLU A 71 -81.35 30.23 3.88
N VAL A 72 -82.15 29.21 3.53
CA VAL A 72 -81.80 27.80 3.78
C VAL A 72 -80.49 27.41 3.09
N CYS A 73 -80.34 27.69 1.79
CA CYS A 73 -79.11 27.39 1.04
C CYS A 73 -77.89 28.11 1.63
N LYS A 74 -78.02 29.40 1.95
CA LYS A 74 -76.95 30.18 2.56
C LYS A 74 -76.49 29.58 3.89
N GLN A 75 -77.43 29.14 4.73
CA GLN A 75 -77.10 28.49 6.00
C GLN A 75 -76.42 27.13 5.79
N LEU A 76 -76.90 26.31 4.84
CA LEU A 76 -76.25 25.07 4.44
C LEU A 76 -74.81 25.30 3.94
N LYS A 77 -74.59 26.34 3.12
CA LYS A 77 -73.27 26.67 2.56
C LYS A 77 -72.31 27.27 3.58
N SER A 78 -72.83 27.88 4.65
CA SER A 78 -72.01 28.39 5.75
C SER A 78 -71.52 27.32 6.73
N ASN A 79 -72.10 26.11 6.68
CA ASN A 79 -71.78 25.04 7.61
C ASN A 79 -70.79 24.03 7.00
N GLN A 80 -69.73 23.70 7.75
CA GLN A 80 -68.65 22.82 7.28
C GLN A 80 -69.12 21.42 6.87
N LYS A 81 -70.21 20.89 7.45
CA LYS A 81 -70.77 19.57 7.11
C LYS A 81 -71.59 19.57 5.82
N THR A 82 -72.32 20.65 5.54
CA THR A 82 -73.29 20.71 4.43
C THR A 82 -72.82 21.60 3.28
N GLN A 83 -71.72 22.34 3.43
CA GLN A 83 -71.22 23.25 2.39
C GLN A 83 -70.93 22.57 1.06
N GLY A 84 -70.51 21.30 1.10
CA GLY A 84 -70.23 20.49 -0.08
C GLY A 84 -71.49 20.01 -0.82
N VAL A 85 -72.65 19.93 -0.16
CA VAL A 85 -73.87 19.32 -0.72
C VAL A 85 -74.42 20.21 -1.85
N PRO A 86 -74.59 19.70 -3.09
CA PRO A 86 -75.17 20.47 -4.18
C PRO A 86 -76.64 20.79 -3.89
N VAL A 87 -77.01 22.06 -4.08
CA VAL A 87 -78.40 22.54 -3.92
C VAL A 87 -78.91 22.96 -5.29
N ILE A 88 -79.95 22.29 -5.78
CA ILE A 88 -80.67 22.68 -6.99
C ILE A 88 -81.94 23.40 -6.56
N PHE A 89 -82.07 24.67 -6.93
CA PHE A 89 -83.25 25.44 -6.60
C PHE A 89 -84.43 25.07 -7.49
N ILE A 90 -85.64 25.13 -6.94
CA ILE A 90 -86.87 25.04 -7.69
C ILE A 90 -87.53 26.42 -7.72
N SER A 91 -87.85 26.90 -8.93
CA SER A 91 -88.36 28.26 -9.16
C SER A 91 -89.63 28.26 -10.01
N ALA A 92 -90.53 29.23 -9.82
CA ALA A 92 -91.58 29.52 -10.80
C ALA A 92 -90.97 30.16 -12.08
N LEU A 93 -91.68 30.06 -13.21
CA LEU A 93 -91.35 30.76 -14.45
C LEU A 93 -91.52 32.29 -14.27
N ASP A 94 -90.57 33.06 -14.81
CA ASP A 94 -90.57 34.53 -15.06
C ASP A 94 -89.79 35.53 -14.19
N GLU A 95 -88.82 35.12 -13.36
CA GLU A 95 -87.86 36.10 -12.79
C GLU A 95 -86.39 35.75 -13.13
N THR A 96 -85.80 36.52 -14.06
CA THR A 96 -84.35 36.50 -14.31
C THR A 96 -83.52 36.81 -13.06
N TRP A 97 -84.13 37.48 -12.09
CA TRP A 97 -83.56 37.79 -10.77
C TRP A 97 -83.33 36.54 -9.91
N ASP A 98 -84.20 35.53 -10.00
CA ASP A 98 -84.15 34.35 -9.13
C ASP A 98 -82.94 33.46 -9.43
N LYS A 99 -82.53 33.39 -10.70
CA LYS A 99 -81.37 32.61 -11.14
C LYS A 99 -80.06 33.22 -10.67
N VAL A 100 -79.92 34.54 -10.82
CA VAL A 100 -78.71 35.25 -10.39
C VAL A 100 -78.53 35.16 -8.87
N LYS A 101 -79.64 35.30 -8.12
CA LYS A 101 -79.63 35.18 -6.66
C LYS A 101 -79.35 33.75 -6.19
N ALA A 102 -79.90 32.73 -6.88
CA ALA A 102 -79.66 31.32 -6.58
C ALA A 102 -78.17 30.93 -6.63
N PHE A 103 -77.46 31.31 -7.69
CA PHE A 103 -76.02 31.06 -7.78
C PHE A 103 -75.21 31.91 -6.78
N ALA A 104 -75.63 33.17 -6.55
CA ALA A 104 -74.92 34.06 -5.62
C ALA A 104 -74.93 33.57 -4.16
N VAL A 105 -75.97 32.84 -3.74
CA VAL A 105 -76.04 32.23 -2.39
C VAL A 105 -75.39 30.84 -2.30
N GLY A 106 -74.84 30.33 -3.41
CA GLY A 106 -74.13 29.05 -3.46
C GLY A 106 -74.96 27.88 -4.00
N GLY A 107 -76.07 28.14 -4.70
CA GLY A 107 -76.80 27.13 -5.47
C GLY A 107 -75.94 26.52 -6.58
N ALA A 108 -76.07 25.22 -6.77
CA ALA A 108 -75.36 24.47 -7.80
C ALA A 108 -76.09 24.49 -9.15
N ASP A 109 -77.42 24.52 -9.13
CA ASP A 109 -78.26 24.65 -10.33
C ASP A 109 -79.66 25.14 -9.96
N TYR A 110 -80.56 25.24 -10.95
CA TYR A 110 -81.99 25.46 -10.73
C TYR A 110 -82.86 24.70 -11.74
N ILE A 111 -84.12 24.45 -11.39
CA ILE A 111 -85.17 23.83 -12.21
C ILE A 111 -86.40 24.73 -12.16
N THR A 112 -87.04 24.97 -13.30
CA THR A 112 -88.26 25.79 -13.39
C THR A 112 -89.54 24.95 -13.37
N LYS A 113 -90.56 25.40 -12.64
CA LYS A 113 -91.93 24.85 -12.67
C LYS A 113 -92.66 25.36 -13.93
N PRO A 114 -93.47 24.55 -14.65
CA PRO A 114 -93.83 23.16 -14.36
C PRO A 114 -92.69 22.19 -14.69
N PHE A 115 -92.52 21.16 -13.85
CA PHE A 115 -91.40 20.21 -13.97
C PHE A 115 -91.50 19.36 -15.23
N GLN A 116 -90.37 19.22 -15.94
CA GLN A 116 -90.17 18.21 -16.96
C GLN A 116 -89.29 17.09 -16.39
N VAL A 117 -89.73 15.84 -16.54
CA VAL A 117 -89.07 14.67 -15.94
C VAL A 117 -87.62 14.59 -16.39
N GLU A 118 -87.38 14.72 -17.70
CA GLU A 118 -86.07 14.64 -18.32
C GLU A 118 -85.14 15.76 -17.84
N GLU A 119 -85.66 16.96 -17.60
CA GLU A 119 -84.89 18.09 -17.09
C GLU A 119 -84.46 17.84 -15.64
N VAL A 120 -85.38 17.42 -14.77
CA VAL A 120 -85.09 17.14 -13.35
C VAL A 120 -83.99 16.09 -13.24
N LEU A 121 -84.14 14.97 -13.96
CA LEU A 121 -83.20 13.85 -13.91
C LEU A 121 -81.82 14.24 -14.45
N ALA A 122 -81.75 14.90 -15.61
CA ALA A 122 -80.48 15.32 -16.18
C ALA A 122 -79.70 16.29 -15.28
N ARG A 123 -80.41 17.20 -14.61
CA ARG A 123 -79.81 18.18 -13.68
C ARG A 123 -79.31 17.51 -12.41
N VAL A 124 -80.12 16.63 -11.83
CA VAL A 124 -79.76 15.85 -10.64
C VAL A 124 -78.55 14.96 -10.90
N GLU A 125 -78.58 14.16 -11.98
CA GLU A 125 -77.50 13.24 -12.33
C GLU A 125 -76.17 13.98 -12.57
N ASN A 126 -76.22 15.11 -13.28
CA ASN A 126 -75.03 15.92 -13.54
C ASN A 126 -74.42 16.47 -12.24
N GLN A 127 -75.25 17.00 -11.33
CA GLN A 127 -74.74 17.57 -10.07
C GLN A 127 -74.21 16.50 -9.11
N LEU A 128 -74.87 15.34 -9.02
CA LEU A 128 -74.37 14.19 -8.26
C LEU A 128 -73.03 13.70 -8.81
N THR A 129 -72.90 13.60 -10.13
CA THR A 129 -71.66 13.17 -10.79
C THR A 129 -70.53 14.16 -10.54
N LEU A 130 -70.78 15.47 -10.68
CA LEU A 130 -69.79 16.52 -10.41
C LEU A 130 -69.33 16.51 -8.96
N HIS A 131 -70.27 16.40 -8.01
CA HIS A 131 -69.94 16.34 -6.59
C HIS A 131 -69.08 15.11 -6.27
N LYS A 132 -69.46 13.93 -6.77
CA LYS A 132 -68.72 12.68 -6.60
C LYS A 132 -67.29 12.79 -7.15
N LEU A 133 -67.12 13.30 -8.36
CA LEU A 133 -65.79 13.49 -8.98
C LEU A 133 -64.93 14.48 -8.19
N GLN A 134 -65.53 15.57 -7.69
CA GLN A 134 -64.82 16.56 -6.89
C GLN A 134 -64.31 15.97 -5.57
N THR A 135 -65.15 15.22 -4.87
CA THR A 135 -64.77 14.53 -3.62
C THR A 135 -63.66 13.52 -3.86
N GLN A 136 -63.77 12.70 -4.91
CA GLN A 136 -62.72 11.74 -5.30
C GLN A 136 -61.40 12.44 -5.65
N LEU A 137 -61.44 13.57 -6.36
CA LEU A 137 -60.25 14.31 -6.72
C LEU A 137 -59.54 14.90 -5.50
N ILE A 138 -60.30 15.37 -4.50
CA ILE A 138 -59.73 15.90 -3.25
C ILE A 138 -59.06 14.76 -2.47
N GLU A 139 -59.72 13.62 -2.33
CA GLU A 139 -59.15 12.44 -1.68
C GLU A 139 -57.87 11.96 -2.37
N GLN A 140 -57.88 11.84 -3.70
CA GLN A 140 -56.70 11.46 -4.47
C GLN A 140 -55.55 12.47 -4.31
N ASN A 141 -55.84 13.77 -4.33
CA ASN A 141 -54.81 14.79 -4.10
C ASN A 141 -54.19 14.67 -2.71
N GLN A 142 -54.99 14.41 -1.68
CA GLN A 142 -54.48 14.22 -0.32
C GLN A 142 -53.58 12.98 -0.22
N LEU A 143 -53.98 11.86 -0.84
CA LEU A 143 -53.16 10.65 -0.90
C LEU A 143 -51.84 10.88 -1.64
N LEU A 144 -51.89 11.53 -2.80
CA LEU A 144 -50.69 11.86 -3.59
C LEU A 144 -49.76 12.80 -2.82
N GLN A 145 -50.29 13.80 -2.13
CA GLN A 145 -49.48 14.70 -1.29
C GLN A 145 -48.81 13.98 -0.13
N GLN A 146 -49.45 12.94 0.42
CA GLN A 146 -48.84 12.11 1.45
C GLN A 146 -47.72 11.25 0.85
N GLU A 147 -47.96 10.58 -0.28
CA GLU A 147 -46.96 9.76 -0.95
C GLU A 147 -45.73 10.58 -1.35
N ILE A 148 -45.91 11.80 -1.85
CA ILE A 148 -44.81 12.71 -2.18
C ILE A 148 -43.98 13.04 -0.93
N ARG A 149 -44.62 13.33 0.20
CA ARG A 149 -43.91 13.59 1.46
C ARG A 149 -43.10 12.38 1.91
N ASP A 150 -43.68 11.20 1.83
CA ASP A 150 -43.00 9.97 2.21
C ASP A 150 -41.80 9.71 1.29
N ARG A 151 -41.96 9.89 -0.03
CA ARG A 151 -40.86 9.77 -1.01
C ARG A 151 -39.73 10.78 -0.75
N ILE A 152 -40.05 12.03 -0.45
CA ILE A 152 -39.04 13.06 -0.14
C ILE A 152 -38.24 12.67 1.12
N SER A 153 -38.91 12.21 2.18
CA SER A 153 -38.21 11.79 3.39
C SER A 153 -37.33 10.55 3.18
N ALA A 154 -37.80 9.57 2.41
CA ALA A 154 -37.03 8.39 2.05
C ALA A 154 -35.81 8.76 1.19
N GLN A 155 -35.97 9.67 0.22
CA GLN A 155 -34.87 10.15 -0.61
C GLN A 155 -33.80 10.88 0.22
N ALA A 156 -34.21 11.76 1.13
CA ALA A 156 -33.27 12.46 2.02
C ALA A 156 -32.49 11.49 2.92
N ALA A 157 -33.16 10.46 3.45
CA ALA A 157 -32.49 9.42 4.24
C ALA A 157 -31.48 8.62 3.41
N LEU A 158 -31.82 8.30 2.15
CA LEU A 158 -30.93 7.60 1.23
C LEU A 158 -29.70 8.44 0.86
N GLU A 159 -29.89 9.74 0.61
CA GLU A 159 -28.80 10.68 0.32
C GLU A 159 -27.83 10.81 1.50
N ALA A 160 -28.36 10.92 2.73
CA ALA A 160 -27.54 10.95 3.94
C ALA A 160 -26.73 9.64 4.12
N LEU A 161 -27.36 8.49 3.90
CA LEU A 161 -26.68 7.19 3.98
C LEU A 161 -25.58 7.05 2.92
N ASN A 162 -25.82 7.52 1.69
CA ASN A 162 -24.82 7.50 0.63
C ASN A 162 -23.60 8.38 0.98
N GLN A 163 -23.82 9.58 1.54
CA GLN A 163 -22.72 10.44 1.99
C GLN A 163 -21.89 9.81 3.11
N GLU A 164 -22.55 9.13 4.06
CA GLU A 164 -21.84 8.39 5.11
C GLU A 164 -21.01 7.25 4.51
N LEU A 165 -21.58 6.49 3.58
CA LEU A 165 -20.90 5.39 2.90
C LEU A 165 -19.67 5.89 2.12
N GLU A 166 -19.80 6.98 1.37
CA GLU A 166 -18.68 7.60 0.63
C GLU A 166 -17.56 8.02 1.57
N THR A 167 -17.91 8.68 2.69
CA THR A 167 -16.93 9.09 3.71
C THR A 167 -16.19 7.88 4.28
N ARG A 168 -16.91 6.78 4.56
CA ARG A 168 -16.33 5.55 5.09
C ARG A 168 -15.44 4.82 4.07
N ILE A 169 -15.83 4.81 2.80
CA ILE A 169 -15.03 4.27 1.70
C ILE A 169 -13.73 5.07 1.55
N GLN A 170 -13.82 6.40 1.60
CA GLN A 170 -12.65 7.26 1.47
C GLN A 170 -11.67 7.04 2.64
N ALA A 171 -12.18 6.97 3.87
CA ALA A 171 -11.35 6.66 5.05
C ALA A 171 -10.65 5.30 4.92
N ARG A 172 -11.38 4.24 4.52
CA ARG A 172 -10.79 2.91 4.32
C ARG A 172 -9.78 2.85 3.17
N THR A 173 -9.98 3.65 2.13
CA THR A 173 -9.07 3.69 0.99
C THR A 173 -7.72 4.31 1.36
N VAL A 174 -7.73 5.33 2.23
CA VAL A 174 -6.50 5.91 2.79
C VAL A 174 -5.77 4.89 3.66
N GLU A 175 -6.47 4.25 4.59
CA GLU A 175 -5.86 3.24 5.48
C GLU A 175 -5.27 2.05 4.71
N LEU A 176 -5.95 1.56 3.67
CA LEU A 176 -5.43 0.50 2.80
C LEU A 176 -4.18 0.94 2.04
N ARG A 177 -4.11 2.20 1.59
CA ARG A 177 -2.93 2.74 0.93
C ARG A 177 -1.73 2.74 1.87
N ASP A 178 -1.91 3.18 3.11
CA ASP A 178 -0.84 3.22 4.11
C ASP A 178 -0.34 1.81 4.45
N TYR A 179 -1.26 0.85 4.59
CA TYR A 179 -0.89 -0.56 4.83
C TYR A 179 -0.10 -1.17 3.65
N LEU A 180 -0.49 -0.86 2.42
CA LEU A 180 0.24 -1.32 1.22
C LEU A 180 1.65 -0.73 1.15
N GLU A 181 1.84 0.51 1.57
CA GLU A 181 3.17 1.14 1.63
C GLU A 181 4.06 0.49 2.69
N GLN A 182 3.52 0.22 3.88
CA GLN A 182 4.22 -0.52 4.93
C GLN A 182 4.64 -1.92 4.48
N LEU A 183 3.75 -2.65 3.80
CA LEU A 183 4.06 -3.97 3.26
C LEU A 183 5.20 -3.93 2.24
N ARG A 184 5.20 -2.95 1.33
CA ARG A 184 6.28 -2.78 0.34
C ARG A 184 7.62 -2.47 1.01
N ASN A 185 7.63 -1.62 2.02
CA ASN A 185 8.84 -1.30 2.76
C ASN A 185 9.38 -2.52 3.50
N LEU A 186 8.50 -3.30 4.14
CA LEU A 186 8.89 -4.54 4.82
C LEU A 186 9.40 -5.60 3.85
N GLU A 187 8.74 -5.78 2.70
CA GLU A 187 9.19 -6.70 1.65
C GLU A 187 10.59 -6.33 1.15
N SER A 188 10.84 -5.04 0.91
CA SER A 188 12.15 -4.54 0.48
C SER A 188 13.24 -4.83 1.51
N GLN A 189 12.96 -4.56 2.80
CA GLN A 189 13.88 -4.88 3.90
C GLN A 189 14.17 -6.38 3.98
N LEU A 190 13.14 -7.22 3.85
CA LEU A 190 13.28 -8.67 3.90
C LEU A 190 14.14 -9.18 2.74
N ARG A 191 13.91 -8.68 1.52
CA ARG A 191 14.73 -9.02 0.35
C ARG A 191 16.18 -8.63 0.56
N GLN A 192 16.46 -7.43 1.07
CA GLN A 192 17.83 -6.99 1.33
C GLN A 192 18.52 -7.85 2.40
N SER A 193 17.79 -8.24 3.45
CA SER A 193 18.32 -9.14 4.49
C SER A 193 18.65 -10.51 3.91
N LEU A 194 17.76 -11.06 3.07
CA LEU A 194 17.96 -12.35 2.43
C LEU A 194 19.16 -12.33 1.47
N GLU A 195 19.35 -11.25 0.71
CA GLU A 195 20.51 -11.09 -0.18
C GLU A 195 21.81 -11.14 0.63
N ARG A 196 21.90 -10.34 1.71
CA ARG A 196 23.08 -10.35 2.61
C ARG A 196 23.34 -11.71 3.23
N GLU A 197 22.29 -12.40 3.68
CA GLU A 197 22.42 -13.73 4.26
C GLU A 197 22.97 -14.74 3.24
N LYS A 198 22.52 -14.68 2.00
CA LYS A 198 23.06 -15.50 0.90
C LYS A 198 24.51 -15.18 0.61
N GLU A 199 24.88 -13.91 0.52
CA GLU A 199 26.28 -13.50 0.30
C GLU A 199 27.20 -14.07 1.39
N VAL A 200 26.81 -13.94 2.66
CA VAL A 200 27.56 -14.49 3.80
C VAL A 200 27.62 -16.02 3.72
N SER A 201 26.52 -16.69 3.37
CA SER A 201 26.47 -18.15 3.24
C SER A 201 27.38 -18.67 2.11
N ASP A 202 27.40 -17.99 0.97
CA ASP A 202 28.23 -18.35 -0.18
C ASP A 202 29.72 -18.14 0.13
N LEU A 203 30.07 -17.02 0.77
CA LEU A 203 31.42 -16.76 1.26
C LEU A 203 31.86 -17.85 2.25
N LYS A 204 31.03 -18.18 3.23
CA LYS A 204 31.31 -19.24 4.22
C LYS A 204 31.55 -20.59 3.55
N SER A 205 30.73 -20.94 2.55
CA SER A 205 30.88 -22.19 1.80
C SER A 205 32.19 -22.22 1.01
N ARG A 206 32.55 -21.09 0.37
CA ARG A 206 33.81 -20.94 -0.38
C ARG A 206 35.04 -21.02 0.53
N ILE A 207 34.98 -20.42 1.72
CA ILE A 207 36.01 -20.50 2.76
C ILE A 207 36.26 -21.98 3.13
N ILE A 208 35.20 -22.70 3.53
CA ILE A 208 35.30 -24.11 3.96
C ILE A 208 35.87 -25.00 2.86
N PHE A 209 35.42 -24.80 1.62
CA PHE A 209 35.90 -25.58 0.48
C PHE A 209 37.39 -25.35 0.21
N THR A 210 37.82 -24.09 0.11
CA THR A 210 39.22 -23.73 -0.16
C THR A 210 40.15 -24.22 0.94
N ILE A 211 39.77 -24.03 2.21
CA ILE A 211 40.53 -24.53 3.37
C ILE A 211 40.67 -26.05 3.28
N SER A 212 39.56 -26.77 3.09
CA SER A 212 39.59 -28.24 3.06
C SER A 212 40.57 -28.77 2.01
N HIS A 213 40.65 -28.11 0.86
CA HIS A 213 41.58 -28.46 -0.21
C HIS A 213 43.04 -28.11 0.15
N GLU A 214 43.28 -26.89 0.61
CA GLU A 214 44.63 -26.38 0.95
C GLU A 214 45.25 -27.07 2.16
N TYR A 215 44.44 -27.58 3.11
CA TYR A 215 44.93 -28.40 4.23
C TYR A 215 45.20 -29.85 3.82
N ARG A 216 44.42 -30.42 2.90
CA ARG A 216 44.60 -31.82 2.46
C ARG A 216 45.98 -32.04 1.83
N THR A 217 46.45 -31.10 1.02
CA THR A 217 47.75 -31.20 0.31
C THR A 217 48.97 -31.34 1.24
N PRO A 218 49.21 -30.45 2.24
CA PRO A 218 50.32 -30.60 3.17
C PRO A 218 50.15 -31.82 4.07
N LEU A 219 48.92 -32.17 4.50
CA LEU A 219 48.68 -33.38 5.29
C LEU A 219 49.07 -34.65 4.52
N MET A 220 48.68 -34.77 3.24
CA MET A 220 49.08 -35.89 2.39
C MET A 220 50.59 -35.93 2.16
N THR A 221 51.24 -34.76 2.06
CA THR A 221 52.70 -34.67 1.93
C THR A 221 53.43 -35.15 3.19
N ILE A 222 52.92 -34.79 4.37
CA ILE A 222 53.44 -35.24 5.66
C ILE A 222 53.24 -36.74 5.77
N LEU A 223 52.01 -37.23 5.59
CA LEU A 223 51.67 -38.65 5.70
C LEU A 223 52.53 -39.49 4.75
N SER A 224 52.59 -39.14 3.46
CA SER A 224 53.40 -39.86 2.48
C SER A 224 54.89 -39.85 2.84
N SER A 225 55.42 -38.73 3.33
CA SER A 225 56.83 -38.64 3.73
C SER A 225 57.13 -39.48 4.98
N VAL A 226 56.20 -39.53 5.93
CA VAL A 226 56.31 -40.37 7.14
C VAL A 226 56.23 -41.85 6.77
N GLU A 227 55.25 -42.27 5.96
CA GLU A 227 55.10 -43.67 5.52
C GLU A 227 56.32 -44.16 4.72
N LEU A 228 56.87 -43.32 3.84
CA LEU A 228 58.08 -43.66 3.06
C LEU A 228 59.31 -43.79 3.95
N LEU A 229 59.48 -42.89 4.93
CA LEU A 229 60.55 -43.01 5.91
C LEU A 229 60.36 -44.27 6.77
N GLU A 230 59.17 -44.55 7.27
CA GLU A 230 58.91 -45.73 8.10
C GLU A 230 59.22 -47.03 7.35
N LYS A 231 58.74 -47.16 6.10
CA LYS A 231 58.84 -48.40 5.34
C LYS A 231 60.17 -48.59 4.59
N TYR A 232 60.79 -47.51 4.14
CA TYR A 232 61.94 -47.57 3.22
C TYR A 232 63.19 -46.82 3.68
N ARG A 233 63.24 -46.30 4.92
CA ARG A 233 64.44 -45.58 5.43
C ARG A 233 65.75 -46.34 5.26
N HIS A 234 65.75 -47.65 5.48
CA HIS A 234 66.95 -48.49 5.30
C HIS A 234 67.47 -48.53 3.86
N LYS A 235 66.65 -48.16 2.86
CA LYS A 235 67.01 -48.08 1.44
C LYS A 235 67.38 -46.66 1.01
N PHE A 236 67.21 -45.66 1.88
CA PHE A 236 67.45 -44.26 1.56
C PHE A 236 68.81 -43.80 2.07
N THR A 237 69.51 -43.03 1.23
CA THR A 237 70.69 -42.29 1.66
C THR A 237 70.31 -41.20 2.65
N ASP A 238 71.27 -40.70 3.43
CA ASP A 238 71.03 -39.61 4.39
C ASP A 238 70.43 -38.36 3.72
N SER A 239 70.87 -38.05 2.50
CA SER A 239 70.31 -36.95 1.70
C SER A 239 68.84 -37.17 1.33
N GLN A 240 68.46 -38.41 0.98
CA GLN A 240 67.06 -38.75 0.68
C GLN A 240 66.20 -38.70 1.95
N GLN A 241 66.70 -39.18 3.09
CA GLN A 241 66.00 -39.08 4.38
C GLN A 241 65.78 -37.61 4.77
N LEU A 242 66.83 -36.78 4.68
CA LEU A 242 66.75 -35.34 4.93
C LEU A 242 65.71 -34.67 4.01
N LYS A 243 65.63 -35.05 2.73
CA LYS A 243 64.62 -34.51 1.81
C LYS A 243 63.18 -34.75 2.30
N HIS A 244 62.89 -35.91 2.90
CA HIS A 244 61.59 -36.19 3.49
C HIS A 244 61.32 -35.36 4.76
N PHE A 245 62.31 -35.21 5.64
CA PHE A 245 62.18 -34.31 6.81
C PHE A 245 61.93 -32.86 6.40
N TRP A 246 62.62 -32.37 5.37
CA TRP A 246 62.41 -31.03 4.83
C TRP A 246 61.02 -30.86 4.23
N ARG A 247 60.49 -31.88 3.54
CA ARG A 247 59.10 -31.88 3.04
C ARG A 247 58.09 -31.79 4.17
N ILE A 248 58.28 -32.55 5.25
CA ILE A 248 57.41 -32.50 6.44
C ILE A 248 57.48 -31.10 7.07
N GLN A 249 58.67 -30.57 7.30
CA GLN A 249 58.85 -29.25 7.91
C GLN A 249 58.25 -28.14 7.05
N ALA A 250 58.42 -28.19 5.73
CA ALA A 250 57.82 -27.24 4.80
C ALA A 250 56.28 -27.31 4.83
N ALA A 251 55.71 -28.52 4.87
CA ALA A 251 54.27 -28.71 4.97
C ALA A 251 53.68 -28.20 6.30
N VAL A 252 54.37 -28.41 7.43
CA VAL A 252 53.96 -27.88 8.75
C VAL A 252 54.04 -26.34 8.78
N LYS A 253 55.12 -25.76 8.24
CA LYS A 253 55.24 -24.30 8.11
C LYS A 253 54.11 -23.73 7.26
N HIS A 254 53.79 -24.38 6.13
CA HIS A 254 52.69 -23.96 5.26
C HIS A 254 51.34 -24.01 5.98
N MET A 255 51.02 -25.10 6.69
CA MET A 255 49.78 -25.17 7.47
C MET A 255 49.70 -24.08 8.56
N THR A 256 50.82 -23.76 9.19
CA THR A 256 50.86 -22.68 10.20
C THR A 256 50.52 -21.33 9.57
N THR A 257 51.06 -21.04 8.39
CA THR A 257 50.70 -19.84 7.62
C THR A 257 49.20 -19.83 7.27
N LEU A 258 48.65 -20.96 6.80
CA LEU A 258 47.22 -21.05 6.47
C LEU A 258 46.30 -20.78 7.68
N VAL A 259 46.65 -21.29 8.87
CA VAL A 259 45.91 -21.00 10.11
C VAL A 259 45.95 -19.51 10.42
N ASN A 260 47.13 -18.90 10.35
CA ASN A 260 47.30 -17.48 10.67
C ASN A 260 46.54 -16.59 9.68
N ASP A 261 46.63 -16.87 8.37
CA ASP A 261 45.90 -16.13 7.34
C ASP A 261 44.37 -16.21 7.56
N LEU A 262 43.88 -17.38 7.99
CA LEU A 262 42.47 -17.58 8.33
C LEU A 262 42.04 -16.77 9.56
N LEU A 263 42.88 -16.71 10.59
CA LEU A 263 42.61 -15.89 11.78
C LEU A 263 42.56 -14.41 11.41
N PHE A 264 43.47 -13.94 10.57
CA PHE A 264 43.47 -12.56 10.07
C PHE A 264 42.19 -12.22 9.30
N ILE A 265 41.69 -13.13 8.45
CA ILE A 265 40.43 -12.90 7.72
C ILE A 265 39.22 -12.86 8.64
N ASN A 266 39.13 -13.78 9.61
CA ASN A 266 38.00 -13.74 10.54
C ASN A 266 37.99 -12.46 11.36
N GLN A 267 39.16 -11.99 11.80
CA GLN A 267 39.29 -10.71 12.50
C GLN A 267 38.97 -9.51 11.59
N ALA A 268 39.37 -9.58 10.31
CA ALA A 268 39.08 -8.55 9.33
C ALA A 268 37.59 -8.44 8.96
N GLU A 269 36.90 -9.58 8.77
CA GLU A 269 35.52 -9.62 8.27
C GLU A 269 34.46 -9.57 9.38
N PHE A 270 34.74 -10.11 10.57
CA PHE A 270 33.70 -10.29 11.61
C PHE A 270 33.95 -9.49 12.90
N ASP A 271 35.20 -9.36 13.37
CA ASP A 271 35.49 -8.81 14.71
C ASP A 271 36.21 -7.44 14.73
N LYS A 272 36.45 -6.82 13.56
CA LYS A 272 37.35 -5.66 13.37
C LYS A 272 38.78 -5.93 13.89
N LEU A 273 39.78 -5.64 13.05
CA LEU A 273 41.19 -5.71 13.46
C LEU A 273 41.51 -4.61 14.49
N GLU A 274 41.55 -4.95 15.77
CA GLU A 274 42.03 -4.05 16.83
C GLU A 274 43.52 -3.73 16.64
N LEU A 275 43.82 -2.47 16.35
CA LEU A 275 45.20 -1.98 16.21
C LEU A 275 45.86 -1.82 17.59
N LYS A 276 47.09 -2.32 17.73
CA LYS A 276 47.92 -2.09 18.92
C LYS A 276 49.17 -1.29 18.53
N PRO A 277 49.03 0.03 18.30
CA PRO A 277 50.11 0.87 17.81
C PRO A 277 51.23 1.01 18.84
N VAL A 278 52.46 0.98 18.33
CA VAL A 278 53.68 1.28 19.08
C VAL A 278 54.55 2.20 18.23
N ALA A 279 55.30 3.10 18.87
CA ALA A 279 56.30 3.91 18.18
C ALA A 279 57.40 3.00 17.57
N LEU A 280 57.52 3.01 16.25
CA LEU A 280 58.33 2.07 15.48
C LEU A 280 59.27 2.80 14.52
N ASN A 281 60.57 2.46 14.58
CA ASN A 281 61.51 2.85 13.52
C ASN A 281 61.35 1.88 12.33
N LEU A 282 60.77 2.37 11.24
CA LEU A 282 60.49 1.55 10.05
C LEU A 282 61.74 1.03 9.35
N VAL A 283 62.83 1.79 9.35
CA VAL A 283 64.09 1.37 8.70
C VAL A 283 64.63 0.15 9.42
N THR A 284 64.75 0.21 10.75
CA THR A 284 65.21 -0.93 11.58
C THR A 284 64.24 -2.11 11.45
N PHE A 285 62.94 -1.87 11.54
CA PHE A 285 61.92 -2.91 11.41
C PHE A 285 61.99 -3.65 10.06
N CYS A 286 62.09 -2.91 8.94
CA CYS A 286 62.22 -3.49 7.61
C CYS A 286 63.54 -4.27 7.46
N GLN A 287 64.65 -3.75 7.99
CA GLN A 287 65.93 -4.45 7.96
C GLN A 287 65.87 -5.79 8.70
N GLU A 288 65.32 -5.80 9.93
CA GLU A 288 65.12 -7.01 10.72
C GLU A 288 64.18 -8.01 10.04
N LEU A 289 63.10 -7.52 9.43
CA LEU A 289 62.14 -8.35 8.72
C LEU A 289 62.73 -8.99 7.45
N PHE A 290 63.51 -8.23 6.68
CA PHE A 290 64.02 -8.67 5.39
C PHE A 290 65.32 -9.45 5.51
N CYS A 291 66.10 -9.30 6.58
CA CYS A 291 67.34 -10.05 6.81
C CYS A 291 67.17 -11.58 6.66
N PRO A 292 66.24 -12.26 7.36
CA PRO A 292 66.07 -13.70 7.22
C PRO A 292 65.58 -14.10 5.82
N ILE A 293 64.76 -13.26 5.18
CA ILE A 293 64.27 -13.49 3.81
C ILE A 293 65.45 -13.44 2.83
N LYS A 294 66.31 -12.42 2.92
CA LYS A 294 67.53 -12.28 2.10
C LYS A 294 68.43 -13.49 2.22
N SER A 295 68.64 -14.00 3.43
CA SER A 295 69.48 -15.18 3.69
C SER A 295 68.87 -16.49 3.18
N SER A 296 67.54 -16.55 3.05
CA SER A 296 66.81 -17.71 2.54
C SER A 296 66.63 -17.71 1.01
N LEU A 297 66.90 -16.58 0.33
CA LEU A 297 66.80 -16.49 -1.12
C LEU A 297 67.98 -17.23 -1.77
N GLY A 298 67.67 -18.11 -2.72
CA GLY A 298 68.68 -18.72 -3.58
C GLY A 298 69.28 -17.71 -4.57
N ALA A 299 70.29 -18.14 -5.34
CA ALA A 299 71.00 -17.28 -6.31
C ALA A 299 70.11 -16.63 -7.39
N LYS A 300 68.85 -17.06 -7.54
CA LYS A 300 67.91 -16.56 -8.54
C LYS A 300 67.28 -15.22 -8.17
N HIS A 301 67.11 -14.90 -6.89
CA HIS A 301 66.40 -13.68 -6.46
C HIS A 301 67.31 -12.77 -5.65
N ARG A 302 67.13 -11.46 -5.82
CA ARG A 302 67.83 -10.44 -5.04
C ARG A 302 66.84 -9.49 -4.42
N LEU A 303 66.78 -9.44 -3.09
CA LEU A 303 65.96 -8.48 -2.35
C LEU A 303 66.82 -7.28 -1.93
N ILE A 304 66.49 -6.09 -2.42
CA ILE A 304 67.18 -4.84 -2.12
C ILE A 304 66.22 -3.94 -1.34
N PHE A 305 66.70 -3.40 -0.22
CA PHE A 305 65.95 -2.41 0.57
C PHE A 305 66.72 -1.11 0.56
N SER A 306 66.05 -0.01 0.22
CA SER A 306 66.59 1.34 0.23
C SER A 306 65.62 2.29 0.92
N SER A 307 66.14 3.22 1.72
CA SER A 307 65.35 4.33 2.24
C SER A 307 65.98 5.65 1.83
N GLU A 308 65.13 6.62 1.48
CA GLU A 308 65.54 7.95 1.01
C GLU A 308 66.19 8.80 2.12
N ARG A 309 65.80 8.55 3.38
CA ARG A 309 66.24 9.29 4.57
C ARG A 309 66.10 8.45 5.84
N ASP A 310 66.63 8.96 6.95
CA ASP A 310 66.29 8.44 8.28
C ASP A 310 64.88 8.91 8.68
N TRP A 311 64.16 8.04 9.37
CA TRP A 311 62.77 8.26 9.76
C TRP A 311 62.64 8.38 11.27
N GLU A 312 61.89 9.37 11.73
CA GLU A 312 61.39 9.39 13.10
C GLU A 312 60.44 8.20 13.34
N PRO A 313 60.33 7.71 14.59
CA PRO A 313 59.40 6.63 14.91
C PRO A 313 57.96 6.98 14.53
N ILE A 314 57.29 6.07 13.83
CA ILE A 314 55.86 6.22 13.49
C ILE A 314 54.99 5.38 14.42
N LEU A 315 53.73 5.74 14.59
CA LEU A 315 52.76 4.90 15.29
C LEU A 315 52.22 3.83 14.35
N GLY A 316 52.51 2.56 14.62
CA GLY A 316 51.98 1.45 13.84
C GLY A 316 52.00 0.14 14.62
N ASP A 317 51.20 -0.83 14.20
CA ASP A 317 51.19 -2.17 14.81
C ASP A 317 52.24 -3.07 14.13
N PRO A 318 53.31 -3.50 14.83
CA PRO A 318 54.37 -4.30 14.22
C PRO A 318 53.89 -5.65 13.68
N LYS A 319 52.81 -6.23 14.20
CA LYS A 319 52.27 -7.51 13.72
C LYS A 319 51.57 -7.33 12.38
N ILE A 320 50.75 -6.28 12.27
CA ILE A 320 50.00 -5.98 11.05
C ILE A 320 50.95 -5.51 9.94
N LEU A 321 51.90 -4.62 10.26
CA LEU A 321 52.93 -4.19 9.30
C LEU A 321 53.78 -5.37 8.81
N ARG A 322 54.11 -6.30 9.71
CA ARG A 322 54.81 -7.55 9.33
C ARG A 322 53.98 -8.34 8.34
N GLN A 323 52.69 -8.56 8.62
CA GLN A 323 51.79 -9.33 7.76
C GLN A 323 51.66 -8.70 6.36
N ILE A 324 51.53 -7.37 6.28
CA ILE A 324 51.49 -6.61 5.02
C ILE A 324 52.73 -6.92 4.19
N LEU A 325 53.91 -6.67 4.76
CA LEU A 325 55.18 -6.76 4.06
C LEU A 325 55.53 -8.21 3.70
N THR A 326 55.28 -9.17 4.58
CA THR A 326 55.55 -10.59 4.29
C THR A 326 54.66 -11.11 3.16
N ASN A 327 53.39 -10.70 3.10
CA ASN A 327 52.48 -11.14 2.04
C ASN A 327 52.88 -10.58 0.67
N ILE A 328 53.20 -9.29 0.59
CA ILE A 328 53.61 -8.69 -0.68
C ILE A 328 54.95 -9.24 -1.14
N ILE A 329 55.94 -9.37 -0.24
CA ILE A 329 57.27 -9.89 -0.61
C ILE A 329 57.19 -11.38 -0.99
N SER A 330 56.39 -12.17 -0.27
CA SER A 330 56.15 -13.56 -0.64
C SER A 330 55.56 -13.66 -2.05
N ASN A 331 54.58 -12.81 -2.38
CA ASN A 331 54.02 -12.74 -3.72
C ASN A 331 55.07 -12.32 -4.77
N ALA A 332 55.86 -11.28 -4.51
CA ALA A 332 56.93 -10.82 -5.39
C ALA A 332 57.96 -11.93 -5.71
N ILE A 333 58.35 -12.74 -4.72
CA ILE A 333 59.24 -13.88 -4.91
C ILE A 333 58.53 -14.98 -5.73
N LYS A 334 57.33 -15.34 -5.30
CA LYS A 334 56.56 -16.46 -5.82
C LYS A 334 56.14 -16.29 -7.28
N TYR A 335 55.79 -15.07 -7.68
CA TYR A 335 55.34 -14.75 -9.04
C TYR A 335 56.48 -14.26 -9.95
N SER A 336 57.73 -14.46 -9.53
CA SER A 336 58.95 -14.22 -10.33
C SER A 336 59.73 -15.53 -10.55
N PRO A 337 59.18 -16.56 -11.23
CA PRO A 337 59.75 -17.91 -11.26
C PRO A 337 61.15 -18.00 -11.88
N ASP A 338 61.49 -17.08 -12.78
CA ASP A 338 62.81 -16.99 -13.44
C ASP A 338 63.86 -16.27 -12.58
N GLY A 339 63.48 -15.81 -11.39
CA GLY A 339 64.31 -14.96 -10.55
C GLY A 339 64.06 -13.48 -10.80
N GLY A 340 64.98 -12.64 -10.35
CA GLY A 340 64.89 -11.18 -10.55
C GLY A 340 65.17 -10.38 -9.28
N THR A 341 65.17 -9.05 -9.44
CA THR A 341 65.37 -8.13 -8.32
C THR A 341 64.01 -7.69 -7.76
N ILE A 342 63.86 -7.83 -6.45
CA ILE A 342 62.73 -7.27 -5.69
C ILE A 342 63.27 -6.04 -4.97
N LEU A 343 62.77 -4.87 -5.33
CA LEU A 343 63.19 -3.61 -4.75
C LEU A 343 62.12 -3.12 -3.78
N VAL A 344 62.52 -2.85 -2.54
CA VAL A 344 61.68 -2.25 -1.52
C VAL A 344 62.21 -0.85 -1.23
N GLN A 345 61.42 0.17 -1.55
CA GLN A 345 61.76 1.57 -1.33
C GLN A 345 60.87 2.16 -0.24
N LEU A 346 61.49 2.83 0.73
CA LEU A 346 60.81 3.54 1.81
C LEU A 346 61.01 5.05 1.63
N ASN A 347 59.94 5.72 1.20
CA ASN A 347 59.87 7.15 0.85
C ASN A 347 58.68 7.81 1.56
N GLY A 348 58.48 9.11 1.37
CA GLY A 348 57.31 9.87 1.88
C GLY A 348 57.69 11.20 2.52
N ASP A 349 56.73 11.86 3.17
CA ASP A 349 56.84 13.24 3.65
C ASP A 349 56.65 13.33 5.17
N GLU A 350 56.30 14.50 5.71
CA GLU A 350 56.10 14.69 7.15
C GLU A 350 54.85 13.98 7.69
N GLU A 351 53.82 13.75 6.87
CA GLU A 351 52.52 13.25 7.29
C GLU A 351 52.32 11.76 6.98
N LYS A 352 52.94 11.26 5.90
CA LYS A 352 52.76 9.88 5.42
C LYS A 352 54.06 9.20 5.08
N VAL A 353 54.01 7.88 5.16
CA VAL A 353 55.04 6.95 4.71
C VAL A 353 54.54 6.22 3.47
N ILE A 354 55.43 6.05 2.49
CA ILE A 354 55.17 5.34 1.25
C ILE A 354 56.18 4.19 1.12
N LEU A 355 55.65 2.97 1.11
CA LEU A 355 56.40 1.73 0.87
C LEU A 355 56.10 1.24 -0.55
N GLN A 356 57.11 1.24 -1.41
CA GLN A 356 57.00 0.71 -2.77
C GLN A 356 57.73 -0.63 -2.85
N ILE A 357 57.03 -1.67 -3.29
CA ILE A 357 57.58 -3.01 -3.52
C ILE A 357 57.46 -3.31 -5.00
N ILE A 358 58.61 -3.43 -5.66
CA ILE A 358 58.72 -3.60 -7.12
C ILE A 358 59.33 -4.97 -7.39
N ASP A 359 58.66 -5.78 -8.19
CA ASP A 359 59.15 -7.04 -8.71
C ASP A 359 59.27 -7.05 -10.23
N GLN A 360 60.06 -7.99 -10.74
CA GLN A 360 60.28 -8.24 -12.17
C GLN A 360 59.63 -9.57 -12.58
N GLY A 361 58.46 -9.86 -12.02
CA GLY A 361 57.76 -11.12 -12.20
C GLY A 361 56.90 -11.17 -13.47
N ILE A 362 55.97 -12.12 -13.49
CA ILE A 362 55.09 -12.38 -14.64
C ILE A 362 54.12 -11.22 -14.97
N GLY A 363 53.96 -10.26 -14.05
CA GLY A 363 52.97 -9.19 -14.14
C GLY A 363 51.52 -9.68 -14.05
N ILE A 364 50.57 -8.75 -14.00
CA ILE A 364 49.15 -9.05 -13.75
C ILE A 364 48.27 -8.47 -14.86
N PRO A 365 47.41 -9.29 -15.51
CA PRO A 365 46.52 -8.83 -16.57
C PRO A 365 45.58 -7.71 -16.09
N LYS A 366 45.38 -6.69 -16.94
CA LYS A 366 44.55 -5.52 -16.62
C LYS A 366 43.11 -5.88 -16.21
N GLU A 367 42.58 -6.97 -16.75
CA GLU A 367 41.22 -7.46 -16.48
C GLU A 367 41.08 -8.00 -15.04
N ASP A 368 42.17 -8.54 -14.48
CA ASP A 368 42.18 -9.15 -13.15
C ASP A 368 42.48 -8.13 -12.04
N GLN A 369 43.20 -7.05 -12.37
CA GLN A 369 43.66 -6.03 -11.41
C GLN A 369 42.57 -5.49 -10.46
N PRO A 370 41.34 -5.17 -10.91
CA PRO A 370 40.29 -4.65 -10.03
C PRO A 370 39.85 -5.63 -8.94
N LYS A 371 39.97 -6.94 -9.19
CA LYS A 371 39.44 -7.99 -8.32
C LYS A 371 40.50 -8.61 -7.42
N LEU A 372 41.78 -8.23 -7.54
CA LEU A 372 42.88 -8.89 -6.81
C LEU A 372 42.81 -8.74 -5.28
N PHE A 373 42.14 -7.70 -4.81
CA PHE A 373 41.96 -7.45 -3.37
C PHE A 373 40.70 -8.14 -2.81
N GLU A 374 39.90 -8.80 -3.66
CA GLU A 374 38.77 -9.63 -3.21
C GLU A 374 39.29 -10.95 -2.63
N SER A 375 38.65 -11.42 -1.55
CA SER A 375 38.97 -12.70 -0.93
C SER A 375 38.84 -13.87 -1.93
N PHE A 376 39.85 -14.74 -1.98
CA PHE A 376 39.95 -15.91 -2.87
C PHE A 376 40.19 -15.58 -4.35
N SER A 377 40.47 -14.33 -4.69
CA SER A 377 40.76 -13.92 -6.05
C SER A 377 42.21 -14.25 -6.45
N ARG A 378 42.40 -14.65 -7.70
CA ARG A 378 43.71 -14.99 -8.28
C ARG A 378 43.75 -14.55 -9.73
N ALA A 379 44.87 -13.96 -10.16
CA ALA A 379 45.05 -13.59 -11.57
C ALA A 379 45.03 -14.84 -12.47
N SER A 380 44.48 -14.70 -13.67
CA SER A 380 44.29 -15.77 -14.65
C SER A 380 45.61 -16.39 -15.14
N ASN A 381 46.69 -15.62 -15.15
CA ASN A 381 48.00 -16.02 -15.67
C ASN A 381 48.91 -16.76 -14.66
N VAL A 382 48.44 -17.02 -13.43
CA VAL A 382 49.25 -17.68 -12.38
C VAL A 382 49.43 -19.19 -12.56
N GLY A 383 48.64 -19.82 -13.44
CA GLY A 383 48.72 -21.25 -13.76
C GLY A 383 48.72 -22.16 -12.52
N ILE A 384 49.77 -22.98 -12.38
CA ILE A 384 49.91 -24.03 -11.35
C ILE A 384 50.58 -23.48 -10.07
N ILE A 385 50.97 -22.20 -10.02
CA ILE A 385 51.63 -21.63 -8.84
C ILE A 385 50.67 -21.74 -7.64
N PRO A 386 51.02 -22.43 -6.54
CA PRO A 386 50.09 -22.72 -5.45
C PRO A 386 49.72 -21.45 -4.68
N GLY A 387 48.47 -21.26 -4.25
CA GLY A 387 48.10 -20.07 -3.47
C GLY A 387 46.61 -19.97 -3.15
N THR A 388 46.32 -19.40 -1.99
CA THR A 388 44.97 -19.30 -1.41
C THR A 388 44.11 -18.18 -2.01
N GLY A 389 44.73 -17.16 -2.63
CA GLY A 389 44.03 -15.94 -3.06
C GLY A 389 43.62 -15.02 -1.89
N LEU A 390 44.19 -15.23 -0.71
CA LEU A 390 43.84 -14.49 0.51
C LEU A 390 44.87 -13.41 0.88
N GLY A 391 46.10 -13.52 0.39
CA GLY A 391 47.20 -12.65 0.83
C GLY A 391 46.94 -11.17 0.56
N LEU A 392 46.39 -10.81 -0.60
CA LEU A 392 46.13 -9.42 -0.97
C LEU A 392 44.88 -8.84 -0.30
N SER A 393 43.84 -9.64 -0.04
CA SER A 393 42.69 -9.17 0.74
C SER A 393 43.07 -8.90 2.20
N ILE A 394 43.92 -9.74 2.79
CA ILE A 394 44.51 -9.51 4.12
C ILE A 394 45.33 -8.21 4.10
N VAL A 395 46.21 -8.02 3.12
CA VAL A 395 47.01 -6.79 2.98
C VAL A 395 46.10 -5.56 2.90
N LYS A 396 45.03 -5.61 2.10
CA LYS A 396 44.08 -4.51 1.96
C LYS A 396 43.43 -4.17 3.30
N SER A 397 42.91 -5.16 4.02
CA SER A 397 42.30 -4.96 5.35
C SER A 397 43.30 -4.42 6.38
N CYS A 398 44.52 -4.93 6.38
CA CYS A 398 45.61 -4.44 7.24
C CYS A 398 46.01 -2.99 6.94
N VAL A 399 46.03 -2.58 5.67
CA VAL A 399 46.32 -1.20 5.27
C VAL A 399 45.16 -0.27 5.61
N ASP A 400 43.92 -0.71 5.36
CA ASP A 400 42.71 0.07 5.62
C ASP A 400 42.52 0.29 7.13
N SER A 401 42.80 -0.71 7.98
CA SER A 401 42.80 -0.53 9.44
C SER A 401 43.81 0.52 9.89
N HIS A 402 44.98 0.63 9.25
CA HIS A 402 45.95 1.70 9.52
C HIS A 402 45.56 3.07 8.94
N GLY A 403 44.36 3.23 8.36
CA GLY A 403 43.95 4.46 7.66
C GLY A 403 44.75 4.73 6.39
N GLY A 404 45.40 3.69 5.85
CA GLY A 404 46.28 3.78 4.69
C GLY A 404 45.58 3.57 3.35
N LYS A 405 46.38 3.56 2.28
CA LYS A 405 45.95 3.23 0.92
C LYS A 405 46.95 2.29 0.26
N ILE A 406 46.48 1.37 -0.56
CA ILE A 406 47.31 0.51 -1.39
C ILE A 406 46.96 0.72 -2.86
N HIS A 407 47.97 0.84 -3.70
CA HIS A 407 47.88 1.01 -5.13
C HIS A 407 48.74 -0.04 -5.85
N LEU A 408 48.34 -0.39 -7.07
CA LEU A 408 48.95 -1.43 -7.89
C LEU A 408 49.19 -0.91 -9.29
N GLU A 409 50.42 -1.05 -9.76
CA GLU A 409 50.79 -0.86 -11.16
C GLU A 409 51.45 -2.14 -11.67
N SER A 410 50.95 -2.72 -12.76
CA SER A 410 51.47 -3.99 -13.26
C SER A 410 51.33 -4.10 -14.77
N GLU A 411 52.35 -4.67 -15.40
CA GLU A 411 52.40 -4.97 -16.83
C GLU A 411 52.87 -6.41 -17.04
N VAL A 412 52.12 -7.16 -17.85
CA VAL A 412 52.38 -8.59 -18.11
C VAL A 412 53.74 -8.77 -18.78
N GLY A 413 54.58 -9.63 -18.19
CA GLY A 413 55.94 -9.91 -18.64
C GLY A 413 56.99 -8.87 -18.23
N VAL A 414 56.59 -7.78 -17.56
CA VAL A 414 57.51 -6.74 -17.05
C VAL A 414 57.66 -6.83 -15.54
N GLY A 415 56.55 -6.93 -14.81
CA GLY A 415 56.56 -7.01 -13.35
C GLY A 415 55.43 -6.23 -12.69
N THR A 416 55.53 -6.06 -11.38
CA THR A 416 54.49 -5.43 -10.57
C THR A 416 55.08 -4.49 -9.53
N THR A 417 54.41 -3.36 -9.31
CA THR A 417 54.69 -2.38 -8.27
C THR A 417 53.48 -2.25 -7.35
N PHE A 418 53.66 -2.62 -6.08
CA PHE A 418 52.72 -2.31 -5.01
C PHE A 418 53.18 -1.06 -4.28
N THR A 419 52.31 -0.05 -4.19
CA THR A 419 52.57 1.18 -3.43
C THR A 419 51.61 1.23 -2.23
N ILE A 420 52.15 1.16 -1.02
CA ILE A 420 51.40 1.29 0.22
C ILE A 420 51.70 2.65 0.83
N THR A 421 50.65 3.40 1.13
CA THR A 421 50.72 4.68 1.83
C THR A 421 50.09 4.53 3.21
N LEU A 422 50.84 4.84 4.26
CA LEU A 422 50.36 4.81 5.66
C LEU A 422 50.54 6.20 6.29
N PRO A 423 49.59 6.70 7.09
CA PRO A 423 49.80 7.91 7.86
C PRO A 423 50.83 7.66 8.99
N LYS A 424 51.63 8.67 9.36
CA LYS A 424 52.61 8.55 10.45
C LYS A 424 51.96 8.49 11.83
N ASN A 425 50.84 9.19 11.98
CA ASN A 425 49.98 9.16 13.15
C ASN A 425 48.69 8.43 12.75
N LEU A 426 48.20 7.55 13.61
CA LEU A 426 46.89 6.93 13.39
C LEU A 426 45.80 8.01 13.46
N PRO A 427 44.71 7.88 12.67
CA PRO A 427 43.56 8.76 12.82
C PRO A 427 43.02 8.66 14.25
N GLU A 428 42.69 9.80 14.88
CA GLU A 428 41.95 9.82 16.13
C GLU A 428 40.57 9.17 15.89
N GLU A 429 40.16 8.23 16.75
CA GLU A 429 38.81 7.66 16.69
C GLU A 429 37.78 8.77 16.98
N GLU A 430 36.96 9.14 15.99
CA GLU A 430 35.75 9.97 16.19
C GLU A 430 34.59 9.17 16.78
#